data_AF-A0A967P3P4-F1
#
_entry.id   AF-A0A967P3P4-F1
#
_cell.length_a   1.000
_cell.length_b   1.000
_cell.length_c   1.000
_cell.angle_alpha   90.00
_cell.angle_beta   90.00
_cell.angle_gamma   90.00
#
_symmetry.space_group_name_H-M   'P 1'
#
loop_
_entity.id
_entity.type
_entity.pdbx_description
1 polymer ?
#
loop_
_entity_poly.entity_id
_entity_poly.type
_entity_poly.pdbx_seq_one_letter_code
_entity_poly.pdbx_strand_id
1 'polypeptide(L)'
;QADWLLARLGAPLGVTDENNALKLGFDAARRRWPEWLDGLGVNRELLPRVVPPGTPIGGVGREAQDTLGLGPHTRLVAGTT
;
A
#
# COMPACT_ATOMS: atom_id res chain seq x y z
N GLN A 1 -8.60 -1.74 2.12
CA GLN A 1 -9.44 -1.22 1.00
C GLN A 1 -8.76 -0.09 0.25
N ALA A 2 -8.14 0.88 0.94
CA ALA A 2 -7.42 1.99 0.30
C ALA A 2 -6.33 1.53 -0.69
N ASP A 3 -5.52 0.52 -0.34
CA ASP A 3 -4.44 0.03 -1.21
C ASP A 3 -4.94 -0.49 -2.56
N TRP A 4 -6.09 -1.17 -2.57
CA TRP A 4 -6.71 -1.67 -3.80
C TRP A 4 -7.17 -0.52 -4.70
N LEU A 5 -7.74 0.54 -4.12
CA LEU A 5 -8.10 1.75 -4.87
C LEU A 5 -6.86 2.44 -5.43
N LEU A 6 -5.78 2.56 -4.65
CA LEU A 6 -4.52 3.13 -5.13
C LEU A 6 -3.95 2.33 -6.30
N ALA A 7 -4.01 1.00 -6.25
CA ALA A 7 -3.60 0.15 -7.36
C ALA A 7 -4.46 0.38 -8.61
N ARG A 8 -5.79 0.51 -8.46
CA ARG A 8 -6.70 0.85 -9.57
C ARG A 8 -6.41 2.23 -10.16
N LEU A 9 -5.89 3.16 -9.37
CA LEU A 9 -5.48 4.49 -9.83
C LEU A 9 -4.09 4.50 -10.48
N GLY A 10 -3.32 3.41 -10.42
CA GLY A 10 -2.01 3.28 -11.07
C GLY A 10 -0.82 3.07 -10.13
N ALA A 11 -1.03 2.97 -8.82
CA ALA A 11 0.04 2.63 -7.89
C ALA A 11 0.47 1.15 -8.05
N PRO A 12 1.73 0.80 -7.69
CA PRO A 12 2.16 -0.60 -7.65
C PRO A 12 1.31 -1.43 -6.68
N LEU A 13 1.04 -2.69 -7.06
CA LEU A 13 0.43 -3.66 -6.16
C LEU A 13 1.36 -4.02 -5.00
N GLY A 14 0.78 -4.47 -3.89
CA GLY A 14 1.54 -4.94 -2.74
C GLY A 14 2.24 -3.81 -1.96
N VAL A 15 1.70 -2.59 -1.99
CA VAL A 15 2.12 -1.49 -1.12
C VAL A 15 0.97 -1.13 -0.18
N THR A 16 1.28 -0.94 1.10
CA THR A 16 0.29 -0.60 2.14
C THR A 16 0.88 0.38 3.16
N ASP A 17 0.05 1.13 3.86
CA ASP A 17 0.49 1.98 4.96
C ASP A 17 0.60 1.21 6.29
N GLU A 18 1.36 1.76 7.24
CA GLU A 18 1.59 1.16 8.57
C GLU A 18 0.29 0.92 9.35
N ASN A 19 -0.71 1.80 9.26
CA ASN A 19 -1.95 1.69 10.03
C ASN A 19 -2.87 0.59 9.46
N ASN A 20 -2.88 0.42 8.14
CA ASN A 20 -3.57 -0.70 7.51
C ASN A 20 -2.84 -2.03 7.76
N ALA A 21 -1.51 -2.05 7.65
CA ALA A 21 -0.70 -3.24 7.92
C ALA A 21 -0.79 -3.73 9.37
N LEU A 22 -0.88 -2.80 10.33
CA LEU A 22 -1.01 -3.09 11.76
C LEU A 22 -2.20 -4.02 12.05
N LYS A 23 -3.31 -3.86 11.31
CA LYS A 23 -4.53 -4.67 11.45
C LYS A 23 -4.30 -6.14 11.08
N LEU A 24 -3.25 -6.42 10.31
CA LEU A 24 -2.82 -7.77 9.92
C LEU A 24 -1.66 -8.29 10.80
N GLY A 25 -1.27 -7.54 11.83
CA GLY A 25 -0.22 -7.92 12.75
C GLY A 25 1.16 -7.33 12.47
N PHE A 26 1.29 -6.36 11.56
CA PHE A 26 2.56 -5.63 11.37
C PHE A 26 3.00 -4.94 12.67
N ASP A 27 4.26 -5.08 13.07
CA ASP A 27 4.83 -4.36 14.20
C ASP A 27 5.22 -2.95 13.71
N ALA A 28 4.33 -1.97 13.89
CA ALA A 28 4.58 -0.59 13.47
C ALA A 28 5.71 0.08 14.27
N ALA A 29 5.96 -0.34 15.52
CA ALA A 29 7.05 0.21 16.33
C ALA A 29 8.43 -0.24 15.81
N ARG A 30 8.54 -1.49 15.37
CA ARG A 30 9.77 -2.05 14.78
C ARG A 30 9.79 -2.03 13.25
N ARG A 31 8.71 -1.55 12.63
CA ARG A 31 8.47 -1.47 11.19
C ARG A 31 8.75 -2.78 10.44
N ARG A 32 8.20 -3.90 10.94
CA ARG A 32 8.40 -5.21 10.32
C ARG A 32 7.21 -6.16 10.48
N TRP A 33 7.13 -7.12 9.56
CA TRP A 33 6.28 -8.30 9.71
C TRP A 33 6.89 -9.24 10.76
N PRO A 34 6.17 -9.53 11.86
CA PRO A 34 6.73 -10.30 12.98
C PRO A 34 6.93 -11.78 12.64
N GLU A 35 7.80 -12.46 13.40
CA GLU A 35 8.16 -13.88 13.23
C GLU A 35 7.00 -14.84 13.49
N TRP A 36 6.05 -14.48 14.35
CA TRP A 36 4.93 -15.37 14.66
C TRP A 36 4.05 -15.68 13.43
N LEU A 37 4.07 -14.84 12.39
CA LEU A 37 3.38 -15.11 11.13
C LEU A 37 3.93 -16.35 10.41
N ASP A 38 5.20 -16.71 10.63
CA ASP A 38 5.80 -17.92 10.06
C ASP A 38 5.15 -19.18 10.63
N GLY A 39 4.74 -19.14 11.91
CA GLY A 39 4.01 -20.23 12.57
C GLY A 39 2.61 -20.46 11.99
N LEU A 40 2.05 -19.49 11.25
CA LEU A 40 0.79 -19.63 10.51
C LEU A 40 0.99 -20.16 9.08
N GLY A 41 2.23 -20.39 8.64
CA GLY A 41 2.53 -20.81 7.26
C GLY A 41 2.33 -19.71 6.22
N VAL A 42 2.38 -18.43 6.62
CA VAL A 42 2.24 -17.30 5.70
C VAL A 42 3.46 -17.23 4.78
N ASN A 43 3.24 -17.21 3.46
CA ASN A 43 4.32 -16.89 2.53
C ASN A 43 4.68 -15.40 2.65
N ARG A 44 5.86 -15.10 3.19
CA ARG A 44 6.36 -13.73 3.37
C ARG A 44 6.47 -12.93 2.08
N GLU A 45 6.65 -13.58 0.93
CA GLU A 45 6.74 -12.90 -0.37
C GLU A 45 5.40 -12.31 -0.81
N LEU A 46 4.29 -12.80 -0.25
CA LEU A 46 2.95 -12.27 -0.51
C LEU A 46 2.56 -11.13 0.44
N LEU A 47 3.35 -10.89 1.49
CA LEU A 47 3.11 -9.76 2.39
C LEU A 47 3.45 -8.44 1.68
N PRO A 48 2.60 -7.41 1.80
CA PRO A 48 2.86 -6.16 1.12
C PRO A 48 4.07 -5.45 1.73
N ARG A 49 4.75 -4.67 0.90
CA ARG A 49 5.72 -3.68 1.35
C ARG A 49 4.98 -2.58 2.11
N VAL A 50 5.33 -2.42 3.38
CA VAL A 50 4.74 -1.40 4.25
C VAL A 50 5.55 -0.11 4.17
N VAL A 51 4.88 1.02 4.03
CA VAL A 51 5.48 2.35 3.99
C VAL A 51 4.76 3.30 4.96
N PRO A 52 5.42 4.37 5.44
CA PRO A 52 4.76 5.37 6.26
C PRO A 52 3.62 6.08 5.50
N PRO A 53 2.54 6.49 6.19
CA PRO A 53 1.51 7.36 5.60
C PRO A 53 2.09 8.60 4.92
N GLY A 54 1.49 9.02 3.81
CA GLY A 54 1.95 10.17 3.02
C GLY A 54 3.16 9.89 2.11
N THR A 55 3.76 8.70 2.17
CA THR A 55 4.83 8.29 1.26
C THR A 55 4.34 8.32 -0.20
N PRO A 56 5.01 9.01 -1.14
CA PRO A 56 4.69 8.90 -2.56
C PRO A 56 4.92 7.47 -3.06
N ILE A 57 3.90 6.86 -3.64
CA ILE A 57 3.94 5.46 -4.11
C ILE A 57 3.82 5.34 -5.64
N GLY A 58 3.45 6.41 -6.33
CA GLY A 58 3.38 6.41 -7.79
C GLY A 58 2.70 7.65 -8.36
N GLY A 59 2.52 7.65 -9.68
CA GLY A 59 1.65 8.59 -10.39
C GLY A 59 0.34 7.94 -10.78
N VAL A 60 -0.66 8.76 -11.10
CA VAL A 60 -1.92 8.26 -11.65
C VAL A 60 -1.69 7.61 -13.03
N GLY A 61 -2.26 6.44 -13.26
CA GLY A 61 -2.21 5.72 -14.53
C GLY A 61 -3.08 6.37 -15.61
N ARG A 62 -2.80 6.10 -16.89
CA ARG A 62 -3.51 6.70 -18.03
C ARG A 62 -5.02 6.48 -17.97
N GLU A 63 -5.47 5.26 -17.66
CA GLU A 63 -6.90 4.96 -17.54
C GLU A 63 -7.59 5.88 -16.54
N ALA A 64 -7.02 6.02 -15.33
CA ALA A 64 -7.57 6.91 -14.31
C ALA A 64 -7.51 8.40 -14.70
N GLN A 65 -6.49 8.83 -15.46
CA GLN A 65 -6.45 10.18 -16.04
C GLN A 65 -7.62 10.42 -16.98
N ASP A 66 -7.87 9.48 -17.90
CA ASP A 66 -8.90 9.60 -18.93
C ASP A 66 -10.31 9.50 -18.32
N THR A 67 -10.54 8.57 -17.38
CA THR A 67 -11.87 8.33 -16.79
C THR A 67 -12.25 9.34 -15.72
N LEU A 68 -11.28 9.88 -14.97
CA LEU A 68 -11.53 10.75 -13.81
C LEU A 68 -11.08 12.21 -14.04
N GLY A 69 -10.48 12.52 -15.19
CA GLY A 69 -9.96 13.86 -15.50
C GLY A 69 -8.75 14.27 -14.66
N LEU A 70 -8.00 13.31 -14.12
CA LEU A 70 -6.82 13.59 -13.29
C LEU A 70 -5.63 14.01 -14.15
N GLY A 71 -4.91 15.05 -13.72
CA GLY A 71 -3.75 15.54 -14.45
C GLY A 71 -2.57 14.54 -14.43
N PRO A 72 -1.68 14.56 -15.44
CA PRO A 72 -0.56 13.61 -15.56
C PRO A 72 0.49 13.74 -14.44
N HIS A 73 0.46 14.84 -13.68
CA HIS A 73 1.34 15.09 -12.54
C HIS A 73 0.67 14.79 -11.18
N THR A 74 -0.53 14.21 -11.19
CA THR A 74 -1.21 13.79 -9.96
C THR A 74 -0.43 12.67 -9.29
N ARG A 75 0.00 12.91 -8.05
CA ARG A 75 0.75 11.94 -7.24
C ARG A 75 -0.20 11.07 -6.42
N LEU A 76 0.10 9.78 -6.37
CA LEU A 76 -0.52 8.83 -5.47
C LEU A 76 0.37 8.68 -4.23
N VAL A 77 -0.24 8.78 -3.05
CA VAL A 77 0.44 8.69 -1.75
C VAL A 77 -0.18 7.58 -0.91
N ALA A 78 0.62 6.94 -0.08
CA ALA A 78 0.14 5.98 0.91
C ALA A 78 -0.87 6.66 1.84
N GLY A 79 -2.00 5.99 2.05
CA GLY A 79 -3.10 6.50 2.85
C GLY A 79 -2.81 6.51 4.35
N THR A 80 -3.85 6.84 5.11
CA THR A 80 -3.92 6.62 6.56
C THR A 80 -5.35 6.27 6.92
N THR A 81 -5.54 5.34 7.86
CA THR A 81 -6.86 4.86 8.31
C THR A 81 -6.88 4.59 9.79
#